data_AF-A0A916V920-F1
#
_entry.id   AF-A0A916V920-F1
#
_cell.length_a   1.000
_cell.length_b   1.000
_cell.length_c   1.000
_cell.angle_alpha   90.00
_cell.angle_beta   90.00
_cell.angle_gamma   90.00
#
_symmetry.space_group_name_H-M   'P 1'
#
loop_
_entity.id
_entity.type
_entity.pdbx_description
1 polymer ?
#
loop_
_entity_poly.entity_id
_entity_poly.type
_entity_poly.pdbx_seq_one_letter_code
_entity_poly.pdbx_strand_id
1 'polypeptide(L)'
;MTAYTLNLPDRLKQEVEQLAQNQGISLDQFVLWAVTEKVGTLKASFSLIAYRQGASGQVFPVVRGTGVRVQTLTIAAHKWGMSAAQIADEYDLSEEQVTEVLRFYAINKEQIDLAISCDQSLETQSLEAEWVS
;
A
#
# COMPACT_ATOMS: atom_id res chain seq x y z
N MET A 1 13.61 -24.94 -1.48
CA MET A 1 12.98 -23.61 -1.30
C MET A 1 12.36 -23.25 -2.63
N THR A 2 11.06 -22.95 -2.65
CA THR A 2 10.34 -22.58 -3.88
C THR A 2 10.93 -21.28 -4.43
N ALA A 3 11.49 -21.35 -5.64
CA ALA A 3 11.95 -20.15 -6.33
C ALA A 3 10.72 -19.30 -6.64
N TYR A 4 10.58 -18.16 -5.94
CA TYR A 4 9.56 -17.18 -6.27
C TYR A 4 9.96 -16.52 -7.58
N THR A 5 9.25 -16.84 -8.67
CA THR A 5 9.43 -16.13 -9.93
C THR A 5 8.85 -14.73 -9.78
N LEU A 6 9.72 -13.75 -9.55
CA LEU A 6 9.32 -12.36 -9.53
C LEU A 6 9.04 -11.91 -10.96
N ASN A 7 7.76 -11.73 -11.28
CA ASN A 7 7.36 -11.07 -12.53
C ASN A 7 7.55 -9.57 -12.37
N LEU A 8 8.80 -9.12 -12.56
CA LEU A 8 9.14 -7.71 -12.65
C LEU A 8 8.89 -7.22 -14.08
N PRO A 9 8.31 -6.02 -14.28
CA PRO A 9 8.27 -5.38 -15.59
C PRO A 9 9.69 -5.29 -16.20
N ASP A 10 9.82 -5.48 -17.52
CA ASP A 10 11.12 -5.60 -18.20
C ASP A 10 12.08 -4.43 -17.90
N ARG A 11 11.54 -3.21 -17.86
CA ARG A 11 12.31 -2.01 -17.51
C ARG A 11 12.85 -2.06 -16.09
N LEU A 12 12.01 -2.44 -15.12
CA LEU A 12 12.42 -2.53 -13.73
C LEU A 12 13.46 -3.65 -13.54
N LYS A 13 13.29 -4.77 -14.23
CA LYS A 13 14.29 -5.85 -14.23
C LYS A 13 15.65 -5.36 -14.71
N GLN A 14 15.70 -4.61 -15.81
CA GLN A 14 16.95 -4.04 -16.34
C GLN A 14 17.59 -3.04 -15.35
N GLU A 15 16.80 -2.15 -14.75
CA GLU A 15 17.29 -1.20 -13.76
C GLU A 15 17.88 -1.91 -12.53
N VAL A 16 17.20 -2.95 -12.03
CA VAL A 16 17.68 -3.75 -10.90
C VAL A 16 18.93 -4.56 -11.27
N GLU A 17 19.01 -5.13 -12.46
CA GLU A 17 20.21 -5.84 -12.94
C GLU A 17 21.42 -4.92 -13.04
N GLN A 18 21.26 -3.70 -13.53
CA GLN A 18 22.36 -2.72 -13.58
C GLN A 18 22.83 -2.33 -12.18
N LEU A 19 21.91 -2.09 -11.24
CA LEU A 19 22.25 -1.79 -9.86
C LEU A 19 22.98 -2.95 -9.18
N ALA A 20 22.54 -4.19 -9.41
CA ALA A 20 23.19 -5.39 -8.89
C ALA A 20 24.61 -5.56 -9.45
N GLN A 21 24.80 -5.36 -10.76
CA GLN A 21 26.11 -5.40 -11.41
C GLN A 21 27.07 -4.34 -10.86
N ASN A 22 26.59 -3.11 -10.67
CA ASN A 22 27.39 -2.02 -10.09
C ASN A 22 27.86 -2.33 -8.67
N GLN A 23 27.13 -3.18 -7.95
CA GLN A 23 27.45 -3.62 -6.59
C GLN A 23 28.20 -4.97 -6.55
N GLY A 24 28.43 -5.60 -7.70
CA GLY A 24 29.12 -6.88 -7.81
C GLY A 24 28.35 -8.08 -7.24
N ILE A 25 27.03 -7.98 -7.11
CA ILE A 25 26.16 -9.04 -6.56
C ILE A 25 25.19 -9.55 -7.62
N SER A 26 24.63 -10.76 -7.42
CA SER A 26 23.63 -11.28 -8.35
C SER A 26 22.29 -10.54 -8.20
N LEU A 27 21.46 -10.56 -9.26
CA LEU A 27 20.10 -10.03 -9.22
C LEU A 27 19.30 -10.61 -8.05
N ASP A 28 19.39 -11.92 -7.82
CA ASP A 28 18.69 -12.60 -6.73
C ASP A 28 19.17 -12.12 -5.35
N GLN A 29 20.48 -11.88 -5.18
CA GLN A 29 21.04 -11.33 -3.93
C GLN A 29 20.60 -9.89 -3.71
N PHE A 30 20.61 -9.07 -4.75
CA PHE A 30 20.14 -7.70 -4.70
C PHE A 30 18.67 -7.65 -4.29
N VAL A 31 17.82 -8.45 -4.91
CA VAL A 31 16.40 -8.57 -4.58
C VAL A 31 16.21 -9.03 -3.14
N LEU A 32 16.93 -10.07 -2.70
CA LEU A 32 16.84 -10.56 -1.33
C LEU A 32 17.19 -9.48 -0.31
N TRP A 33 18.26 -8.71 -0.56
CA TRP A 33 18.68 -7.62 0.33
C TRP A 33 17.73 -6.43 0.28
N ALA A 34 17.28 -6.02 -0.89
CA ALA A 34 16.30 -4.95 -1.04
C ALA A 34 14.98 -5.30 -0.33
N VAL A 35 14.53 -6.56 -0.43
CA VAL A 35 13.35 -7.05 0.30
C VAL A 35 13.64 -7.11 1.81
N THR A 36 14.81 -7.59 2.23
CA THR A 36 15.19 -7.66 3.65
C THR A 36 15.26 -6.27 4.28
N GLU A 37 15.87 -5.32 3.60
CA GLU A 37 15.97 -3.92 3.99
C GLU A 37 14.59 -3.27 4.06
N LYS A 38 13.80 -3.38 2.98
CA LYS A 38 12.45 -2.82 2.95
C LYS A 38 11.56 -3.44 4.03
N VAL A 39 11.64 -4.75 4.27
CA VAL A 39 10.92 -5.42 5.36
C VAL A 39 11.41 -4.94 6.72
N GLY A 40 12.71 -4.76 6.91
CA GLY A 40 13.30 -4.20 8.14
C GLY A 40 12.78 -2.80 8.43
N THR A 41 12.83 -1.90 7.44
CA THR A 41 12.30 -0.54 7.53
C THR A 41 10.79 -0.54 7.77
N LEU A 42 10.02 -1.31 7.01
CA LEU A 42 8.57 -1.37 7.17
C LEU A 42 8.16 -1.93 8.53
N LYS A 43 8.83 -2.99 9.02
CA LYS A 43 8.59 -3.54 10.36
C LYS A 43 8.95 -2.56 11.47
N ALA A 44 10.01 -1.77 11.29
CA ALA A 44 10.43 -0.77 12.26
C ALA A 44 9.54 0.48 12.24
N SER A 45 8.88 0.81 11.11
CA SER A 45 8.19 2.09 10.94
C SER A 45 6.66 2.03 10.93
N PHE A 46 6.04 0.86 10.73
CA PHE A 46 4.58 0.75 10.53
C PHE A 46 3.95 -0.39 11.34
N SER A 47 4.11 -0.33 12.66
CA SER A 47 3.65 -1.38 13.56
C SER A 47 2.12 -1.46 13.67
N LEU A 48 1.42 -0.35 13.38
CA LEU A 48 -0.03 -0.21 13.41
C LEU A 48 -0.67 -0.43 12.04
N ILE A 49 0.10 -0.78 11.00
CA ILE A 49 -0.44 -1.21 9.71
C ILE A 49 -0.45 -2.73 9.63
N ALA A 50 -1.58 -3.29 9.16
CA ALA A 50 -1.76 -4.70 8.86
C ALA A 50 -2.25 -4.87 7.42
N TYR A 51 -2.20 -6.09 6.91
CA TYR A 51 -2.72 -6.43 5.59
C TYR A 51 -3.88 -7.40 5.72
N ARG A 52 -4.98 -7.13 5.00
CA ARG A 52 -6.12 -8.05 4.88
C ARG A 52 -6.36 -8.41 3.44
N GLN A 53 -6.86 -9.62 3.23
CA GLN A 53 -7.28 -10.11 1.93
C GLN A 53 -8.79 -9.88 1.77
N GLY A 54 -9.18 -9.22 0.68
CA GLY A 54 -10.57 -9.01 0.29
C GLY A 54 -11.21 -10.23 -0.35
N ALA A 55 -12.52 -10.14 -0.57
CA ALA A 55 -13.30 -11.20 -1.22
C ALA A 55 -12.82 -11.53 -2.64
N SER A 56 -12.20 -10.57 -3.34
CA SER A 56 -11.59 -10.75 -4.66
C SER A 56 -10.19 -11.38 -4.64
N GLY A 57 -9.66 -11.72 -3.46
CA GLY A 57 -8.27 -12.18 -3.28
C GLY A 57 -7.23 -11.06 -3.27
N GLN A 58 -7.65 -9.81 -3.48
CA GLN A 58 -6.76 -8.65 -3.41
C GLN A 58 -6.37 -8.34 -1.97
N VAL A 59 -5.08 -8.11 -1.73
CA VAL A 59 -4.56 -7.72 -0.42
C VAL A 59 -4.49 -6.20 -0.33
N PHE A 60 -4.97 -5.64 0.78
CA PHE A 60 -4.96 -4.20 1.03
C PHE A 60 -4.52 -3.86 2.46
N PRO A 61 -3.89 -2.69 2.66
CA PRO A 61 -3.47 -2.24 3.97
C PRO A 61 -4.63 -1.69 4.79
N VAL A 62 -4.69 -2.09 6.06
CA VAL A 62 -5.68 -1.68 7.06
C VAL A 62 -4.98 -1.24 8.35
N VAL A 63 -5.68 -0.46 9.17
CA VAL A 63 -5.23 -0.14 10.53
C VAL A 63 -5.34 -1.39 11.39
N ARG A 64 -4.22 -1.78 12.01
CA ARG A 64 -4.10 -2.96 12.87
C ARG A 64 -5.11 -2.89 14.00
N GLY A 65 -5.75 -4.03 14.28
CA GLY A 65 -6.81 -4.14 15.28
C GLY A 65 -8.18 -3.68 14.77
N THR A 66 -8.27 -3.18 13.53
CA THR A 66 -9.52 -2.69 12.94
C THR A 66 -9.76 -3.31 11.55
N GLY A 67 -10.85 -2.90 10.90
CA GLY A 67 -11.13 -3.14 9.48
C GLY A 67 -10.96 -1.90 8.59
N VAL A 68 -10.53 -0.76 9.16
CA VAL A 68 -10.46 0.51 8.43
C VAL A 68 -9.29 0.49 7.46
N ARG A 69 -9.57 0.77 6.19
CA ARG A 69 -8.54 0.78 5.13
C ARG A 69 -7.72 2.05 5.21
N VAL A 70 -6.42 1.94 4.91
CA VAL A 70 -5.53 3.11 4.74
C VAL A 70 -6.10 4.09 3.71
N GLN A 71 -6.61 3.56 2.60
CA GLN A 71 -7.24 4.32 1.51
C GLN A 71 -8.33 5.28 2.02
N THR A 72 -9.20 4.80 2.91
CA THR A 72 -10.32 5.57 3.47
C THR A 72 -9.82 6.78 4.24
N LEU A 73 -8.81 6.59 5.10
CA LEU A 73 -8.21 7.66 5.89
C LEU A 73 -7.41 8.63 5.03
N THR A 74 -6.73 8.13 3.99
CA THR A 74 -6.05 8.96 2.98
C THR A 74 -7.04 9.86 2.24
N ILE A 75 -8.21 9.34 1.85
CA ILE A 75 -9.28 10.12 1.21
C ILE A 75 -9.79 11.20 2.17
N ALA A 76 -10.03 10.85 3.45
CA ALA A 76 -10.48 11.81 4.44
C ALA A 76 -9.49 12.97 4.65
N ALA A 77 -8.19 12.66 4.72
CA ALA A 77 -7.16 13.67 4.86
C ALA A 77 -7.00 14.55 3.61
N HIS A 78 -6.95 13.95 2.42
CA HIS A 78 -6.57 14.67 1.20
C HIS A 78 -7.72 15.20 0.36
N LYS A 79 -8.85 14.49 0.30
CA LYS A 79 -10.04 14.96 -0.43
C LYS A 79 -10.94 15.81 0.46
N TRP A 80 -11.12 15.45 1.72
CA TRP A 80 -11.99 16.18 2.64
C TRP A 80 -11.26 17.16 3.55
N GLY A 81 -9.93 17.19 3.51
CA GLY A 81 -9.12 18.15 4.27
C GLY A 81 -9.18 17.95 5.78
N MET A 82 -9.58 16.76 6.25
CA MET A 82 -9.70 16.47 7.67
C MET A 82 -8.31 16.38 8.31
N SER A 83 -8.17 16.98 9.50
CA SER A 83 -6.97 16.83 10.34
C SER A 83 -6.88 15.43 10.94
N ALA A 84 -5.68 15.02 11.39
CA ALA A 84 -5.49 13.71 12.02
C ALA A 84 -6.40 13.49 13.23
N ALA A 85 -6.64 14.53 14.04
CA ALA A 85 -7.54 14.47 15.19
C ALA A 85 -9.01 14.27 14.78
N GLN A 86 -9.47 14.95 13.72
CA GLN A 86 -10.84 14.77 13.21
C GLN A 86 -11.05 13.38 12.63
N ILE A 87 -10.04 12.84 11.95
CA ILE A 87 -10.09 11.47 11.42
C ILE A 87 -10.08 10.46 12.56
N ALA A 88 -9.29 10.70 13.61
CA ALA A 88 -9.25 9.84 14.78
C ALA A 88 -10.63 9.74 15.45
N ASP A 89 -11.29 10.89 15.66
CA ASP A 89 -12.63 10.96 16.24
C ASP A 89 -13.70 10.29 15.35
N GLU A 90 -13.70 10.58 14.04
CA GLU A 90 -14.69 10.05 13.08
C GLU A 90 -14.64 8.52 12.95
N TYR A 91 -13.45 7.93 13.00
CA TYR A 91 -13.25 6.49 12.74
C TYR A 91 -13.00 5.67 14.02
N ASP A 92 -13.16 6.28 15.21
CA ASP A 92 -12.86 5.65 16.51
C ASP A 92 -11.44 5.06 16.56
N LEU A 93 -10.46 5.86 16.10
CA LEU A 93 -9.04 5.53 16.04
C LEU A 93 -8.24 6.42 16.98
N SER A 94 -7.03 6.01 17.34
CA SER A 94 -6.08 6.90 17.99
C SER A 94 -5.42 7.85 16.98
N GLU A 95 -5.05 9.05 17.42
CA GLU A 95 -4.25 9.98 16.60
C GLU A 95 -2.92 9.37 16.16
N GLU A 96 -2.35 8.46 16.95
CA GLU A 96 -1.13 7.71 16.60
C GLU A 96 -1.36 6.79 15.40
N GLN A 97 -2.48 6.05 15.38
CA GLN A 97 -2.86 5.21 14.24
C GLN A 97 -3.05 6.06 12.98
N VAL A 98 -3.77 7.17 13.08
CA VAL A 98 -4.00 8.07 11.93
C VAL A 98 -2.69 8.68 11.44
N THR A 99 -1.83 9.14 12.35
CA THR A 99 -0.52 9.71 11.99
C THR A 99 0.36 8.68 11.29
N GLU A 100 0.40 7.45 11.79
CA GLU A 100 1.18 6.37 11.17
C GLU A 100 0.63 6.02 9.77
N VAL A 101 -0.70 5.99 9.60
CA VAL A 101 -1.35 5.80 8.30
C VAL A 101 -0.97 6.90 7.31
N LEU A 102 -0.95 8.16 7.72
CA LEU A 102 -0.57 9.27 6.85
C LEU A 102 0.91 9.22 6.45
N ARG A 103 1.80 8.81 7.36
CA ARG A 103 3.21 8.53 7.02
C ARG A 103 3.33 7.35 6.06
N PHE A 104 2.56 6.28 6.28
CA PHE A 104 2.54 5.12 5.40
C PHE A 104 2.08 5.50 3.98
N TYR A 105 1.05 6.34 3.88
CA TYR A 105 0.60 6.89 2.61
C TYR A 105 1.69 7.74 1.93
N ALA A 106 2.37 8.64 2.66
CA ALA A 106 3.41 9.48 2.08
C ALA A 106 4.55 8.68 1.43
N ILE A 107 4.94 7.53 2.02
CA ILE A 107 5.99 6.66 1.47
C ILE A 107 5.49 5.78 0.32
N ASN A 108 4.21 5.38 0.33
CA ASN A 108 3.63 4.46 -0.64
C ASN A 108 2.60 5.14 -1.55
N LYS A 109 2.75 6.45 -1.77
CA LYS A 109 1.76 7.32 -2.40
C LYS A 109 1.23 6.77 -3.72
N GLU A 110 2.12 6.45 -4.65
CA GLU A 110 1.75 5.95 -5.98
C GLU A 110 0.90 4.68 -5.91
N GLN A 111 1.29 3.72 -5.07
CA GLN A 111 0.56 2.46 -4.92
C GLN A 111 -0.84 2.69 -4.34
N ILE A 112 -0.95 3.55 -3.32
CA ILE A 112 -2.22 3.84 -2.67
C ILE A 112 -3.14 4.66 -3.59
N ASP A 113 -2.60 5.64 -4.32
CA ASP A 113 -3.36 6.43 -5.30
C ASP A 113 -3.90 5.55 -6.45
N LEU A 114 -3.10 4.59 -6.93
CA LEU A 114 -3.57 3.58 -7.89
C LEU A 114 -4.72 2.75 -7.32
N ALA A 115 -4.59 2.28 -6.07
CA ALA A 115 -5.63 1.48 -5.42
C ALA A 115 -6.93 2.28 -5.25
N ILE A 116 -6.84 3.55 -4.84
CA ILE A 116 -7.99 4.47 -4.72
C ILE A 116 -8.67 4.67 -6.07
N SER A 117 -7.88 4.85 -7.14
CA SER A 117 -8.41 5.07 -8.50
C SER A 117 -9.08 3.81 -9.06
N CYS A 118 -8.51 2.64 -8.77
CA CYS A 118 -9.08 1.34 -9.16
C CYS A 118 -10.44 1.13 -8.49
N ASP A 119 -10.53 1.39 -7.18
CA ASP A 119 -11.78 1.27 -6.42
C ASP A 119 -12.86 2.25 -6.94
N GLN A 120 -12.51 3.50 -7.27
CA GLN A 120 -13.46 4.47 -7.86
C GLN A 120 -13.96 4.06 -9.25
N SER A 121 -13.10 3.41 -10.04
CA SER A 121 -13.48 2.91 -11.37
C SER A 121 -14.46 1.74 -11.27
N LEU A 122 -14.28 0.87 -10.27
CA LEU A 122 -15.20 -0.24 -9.98
C LEU A 122 -16.55 0.25 -9.47
N GLU A 123 -16.56 1.26 -8.59
CA GLU A 123 -17.80 1.88 -8.10
C GLU A 123 -18.60 2.53 -9.23
N THR A 124 -17.92 3.24 -10.15
CA THR A 124 -18.56 3.86 -11.32
C THR A 124 -19.20 2.81 -12.25
N GLN A 125 -18.50 1.71 -12.53
CA GLN A 125 -19.05 0.61 -13.37
C GLN A 125 -20.22 -0.12 -12.70
N SER A 126 -20.16 -0.30 -11.38
CA SER A 126 -21.27 -0.90 -10.62
C SER A 126 -22.52 -0.03 -10.67
N LEU A 127 -22.36 1.28 -10.54
CA LEU A 127 -23.48 2.22 -10.62
C LEU A 127 -24.05 2.24 -12.05
N GLU A 128 -23.22 2.35 -13.09
CA GLU A 128 -23.68 2.32 -14.49
C GLU A 128 -24.48 1.05 -14.86
N ALA A 129 -24.13 -0.10 -14.29
CA ALA A 129 -24.89 -1.35 -14.48
C ALA A 129 -26.27 -1.34 -13.80
N GLU A 130 -26.43 -0.59 -12.71
CA GLU A 130 -27.66 -0.50 -11.93
C GLU A 130 -28.69 0.48 -12.56
N TRP A 131 -28.23 1.47 -13.33
CA TRP A 131 -29.09 2.44 -14.03
C TRP A 131 -29.50 2.04 -15.46
N VAL A 132 -28.96 0.92 -15.97
CA VAL A 132 -29.23 0.41 -17.34
C VAL A 132 -30.06 -0.90 -17.31
N SER A 133 -30.46 -1.37 -16.13
CA SER A 133 -31.34 -2.54 -15.94
C SER A 133 -32.76 -2.13 -15.55
#